data_AF-A0A956JEU2-F1
#
_entry.id   AF-A0A956JEU2-F1
#
_cell.length_a   1.000
_cell.length_b   1.000
_cell.length_c   1.000
_cell.angle_alpha   90.00
_cell.angle_beta   90.00
_cell.angle_gamma   90.00
#
_symmetry.space_group_name_H-M   'P 1'
#
loop_
_entity.id
_entity.type
_entity.pdbx_description
1 polymer ?
#
loop_
_entity_poly.entity_id
_entity_poly.type
_entity_poly.pdbx_seq_one_letter_code
_entity_poly.pdbx_strand_id
1 'polypeptide(L)'
;MKLFNSMMGALLVVPMVLAGCPGDDSTAETTTDPDTGNTTATTQDMTTTGMTSADSSGSSGGPMTDCQDPREIPAAPVDCSGVDGTLDGSAIIEEGGDDPSILEGIRVVTGSIQLNRTDLTNLDFMACVQEVGGEVNIYDNDMLTNVDGLWSLTMIGTHFVFSENSALVDFDGMPNVQVIGTSETAEFAGNLIMKNNDALETISGFHSLVGVNNNLTIQTNPVLTNIDGLGGLRVVGNILAITANPMLCLSSVNCVGTGIVMPATPPDSWSTQANDPSC
;
A
#
# COMPACT_ATOMS: atom_id res chain seq x y z
N MET A 1 -6.33 38.22 -29.12
CA MET A 1 -5.85 39.04 -27.98
C MET A 1 -6.77 38.82 -26.79
N LYS A 2 -6.48 37.78 -26.00
CA LYS A 2 -6.58 37.72 -24.53
C LYS A 2 -6.29 36.26 -24.13
N LEU A 3 -5.22 36.14 -23.35
CA LEU A 3 -4.63 34.92 -22.86
C LEU A 3 -5.58 34.23 -21.88
N PHE A 4 -5.83 32.94 -22.07
CA PHE A 4 -6.17 32.04 -20.97
C PHE A 4 -4.85 31.51 -20.42
N ASN A 5 -4.56 31.90 -19.18
CA ASN A 5 -3.32 31.65 -18.51
C ASN A 5 -3.21 30.15 -18.21
N SER A 6 -2.25 29.50 -18.85
CA SER A 6 -1.78 28.17 -18.53
C SER A 6 -1.19 28.18 -17.11
N MET A 7 -1.89 27.59 -16.15
CA MET A 7 -1.35 27.13 -14.87
C MET A 7 -1.58 25.63 -14.78
N MET A 8 -1.03 24.89 -15.74
CA MET A 8 -0.72 23.46 -15.58
C MET A 8 0.68 23.28 -16.13
N GLY A 9 1.64 23.75 -15.34
CA GLY A 9 3.06 23.68 -15.62
C GLY A 9 3.71 22.80 -14.56
N ALA A 10 4.17 21.62 -15.01
CA ALA A 10 5.17 20.78 -14.37
C ALA A 10 4.87 20.37 -12.92
N LEU A 11 4.17 19.23 -12.75
CA LEU A 11 4.48 18.38 -11.60
C LEU A 11 5.88 17.84 -11.87
N LEU A 12 6.86 18.45 -11.20
CA LEU A 12 8.23 17.97 -11.16
C LEU A 12 8.16 16.50 -10.73
N VAL A 13 8.56 15.58 -11.60
CA VAL A 13 9.13 14.32 -11.13
C VAL A 13 10.39 14.74 -10.39
N VAL A 14 10.27 15.02 -9.09
CA VAL A 14 11.44 15.13 -8.23
C VAL A 14 11.99 13.70 -8.20
N PRO A 15 13.18 13.41 -8.75
CA PRO A 15 13.84 12.17 -8.39
C PRO A 15 14.07 12.29 -6.88
N MET A 16 13.32 11.49 -6.11
CA MET A 16 13.45 11.45 -4.66
C MET A 16 14.81 10.78 -4.37
N VAL A 17 15.85 11.60 -4.37
CA VAL A 17 17.16 11.20 -3.86
C VAL A 17 16.94 10.96 -2.37
N LEU A 18 17.10 9.71 -1.94
CA LEU A 18 17.25 9.36 -0.53
C LEU A 18 18.40 10.21 0.05
N ALA A 19 18.08 11.31 0.69
CA ALA A 19 18.98 11.94 1.62
C ALA A 19 18.99 11.04 2.86
N GLY A 20 20.03 10.22 2.99
CA GLY A 20 20.29 9.47 4.20
C GLY A 20 20.24 10.40 5.41
N CYS A 21 19.59 9.95 6.48
CA CYS A 21 19.71 10.57 7.79
C CYS A 21 21.21 10.70 8.12
N PRO A 22 21.68 11.86 8.63
CA PRO A 22 23.02 11.91 9.20
C PRO A 22 23.05 10.96 10.39
N GLY A 23 23.88 9.92 10.26
CA GLY A 23 24.18 9.01 11.35
C GLY A 23 24.81 9.74 12.52
N ASP A 24 24.61 9.16 13.70
CA ASP A 24 25.31 9.49 14.94
C ASP A 24 26.80 9.72 14.67
N ASP A 25 27.21 10.99 14.74
CA ASP A 25 28.61 11.35 14.91
C ASP A 25 28.92 11.21 16.39
N SER A 26 29.41 10.03 16.77
CA SER A 26 30.05 9.80 18.06
C SER A 26 31.35 10.62 18.09
N THR A 27 31.26 11.88 18.48
CA THR A 27 32.43 12.70 18.77
C THR A 27 33.10 12.17 20.04
N ALA A 28 34.27 11.58 19.83
CA ALA A 28 35.20 11.27 20.89
C ALA A 28 35.67 12.58 21.55
N GLU A 29 35.13 12.90 22.73
CA GLU A 29 35.75 13.83 23.65
C GLU A 29 36.49 13.07 24.75
N THR A 30 37.81 13.07 24.62
CA THR A 30 38.76 12.78 25.69
C THR A 30 38.54 13.74 26.84
N THR A 31 38.08 13.23 27.99
CA THR A 31 38.26 13.90 29.27
C THR A 31 39.04 12.98 30.20
N THR A 32 40.06 13.58 30.80
CA THR A 32 41.07 12.97 31.65
C THR A 32 40.47 12.53 32.98
N ASP A 33 40.63 11.25 33.32
CA ASP A 33 40.40 10.70 34.66
C ASP A 33 41.70 10.76 35.48
N PRO A 34 41.71 11.41 36.66
CA PRO A 34 42.76 11.26 37.63
C PRO A 34 42.18 10.67 38.93
N ASP A 35 42.08 9.36 39.05
CA ASP A 35 42.44 8.75 40.33
C ASP A 35 42.83 7.28 40.24
N THR A 36 43.53 6.91 41.29
CA THR A 36 44.51 5.86 41.42
C THR A 36 43.93 4.56 41.94
N GLY A 37 44.43 3.44 41.40
CA GLY A 37 44.67 2.21 42.14
C GLY A 37 43.46 1.33 42.47
N ASN A 38 43.39 0.15 41.86
CA ASN A 38 43.65 -1.11 42.57
C ASN A 38 43.43 -2.30 41.62
N THR A 39 44.36 -3.23 41.69
CA THR A 39 44.38 -4.57 41.08
C THR A 39 43.20 -5.44 41.52
N THR A 40 42.71 -6.33 40.66
CA THR A 40 42.81 -7.80 40.81
C THR A 40 41.95 -8.51 39.75
N ALA A 41 42.56 -9.49 39.09
CA ALA A 41 41.92 -10.42 38.16
C ALA A 41 41.12 -11.50 38.91
N THR A 42 39.98 -11.90 38.36
CA THR A 42 39.44 -13.26 38.59
C THR A 42 38.65 -13.72 37.38
N THR A 43 39.17 -14.76 36.74
CA THR A 43 38.51 -15.67 35.81
C THR A 43 37.85 -16.81 36.60
N GLN A 44 36.57 -17.09 36.37
CA GLN A 44 35.87 -18.38 36.52
C GLN A 44 34.66 -18.32 35.57
N ASP A 45 34.64 -18.98 34.42
CA ASP A 45 34.39 -20.41 34.14
C ASP A 45 32.95 -20.91 34.40
N MET A 46 32.36 -21.41 33.30
CA MET A 46 31.20 -22.28 33.05
C MET A 46 29.96 -22.28 33.97
N THR A 47 28.77 -22.13 33.37
CA THR A 47 27.84 -23.26 33.13
C THR A 47 26.73 -22.92 32.12
N THR A 48 26.47 -23.86 31.22
CA THR A 48 25.35 -23.94 30.28
C THR A 48 23.99 -24.11 30.96
N THR A 49 22.96 -23.36 30.52
CA THR A 49 21.56 -23.83 30.43
C THR A 49 20.68 -22.77 29.75
N GLY A 50 19.88 -23.18 28.76
CA GLY A 50 18.64 -22.50 28.40
C GLY A 50 18.63 -21.76 27.06
N MET A 51 18.58 -22.50 25.96
CA MET A 51 17.81 -22.04 24.80
C MET A 51 16.34 -21.92 25.23
N THR A 52 15.80 -20.71 25.19
CA THR A 52 14.37 -20.49 24.88
C THR A 52 14.29 -19.30 23.94
N SER A 53 14.26 -19.62 22.65
CA SER A 53 13.60 -18.80 21.63
C SER A 53 12.11 -18.77 21.94
N ALA A 54 11.55 -17.58 22.11
CA ALA A 54 10.16 -17.24 21.83
C ALA A 54 10.02 -15.74 22.09
N ASP A 55 10.61 -14.92 21.22
CA ASP A 55 10.08 -13.56 21.06
C ASP A 55 8.89 -13.71 20.12
N SER A 56 7.72 -13.88 20.74
CA SER A 56 6.44 -13.88 20.07
C SER A 56 6.14 -12.44 19.67
N SER A 57 6.52 -12.05 18.46
CA SER A 57 5.88 -10.95 17.74
C SER A 57 4.47 -11.41 17.33
N GLY A 58 3.62 -11.59 18.34
CA GLY A 58 2.19 -11.76 18.16
C GLY A 58 1.62 -10.40 17.83
N SER A 59 1.36 -10.19 16.54
CA SER A 59 0.39 -9.22 16.05
C SER A 59 -0.93 -9.46 16.81
N SER A 60 -1.23 -8.60 17.77
CA SER A 60 -2.50 -8.62 18.50
C SER A 60 -3.10 -7.23 18.52
N GLY A 61 -3.88 -6.91 17.48
CA GLY A 61 -5.18 -6.24 17.53
C GLY A 61 -5.46 -5.16 18.59
N GLY A 62 -4.48 -4.33 18.95
CA GLY A 62 -4.71 -3.05 19.61
C GLY A 62 -4.81 -1.95 18.56
N PRO A 63 -5.58 -0.87 18.80
CA PRO A 63 -5.52 0.30 17.94
C PRO A 63 -4.07 0.79 17.92
N MET A 64 -3.49 0.85 16.73
CA MET A 64 -2.17 1.41 16.52
C MET A 64 -2.20 2.85 17.04
N THR A 65 -1.37 3.17 18.03
CA THR A 65 -1.28 4.54 18.57
C THR A 65 -0.63 5.51 17.59
N ASP A 66 -0.02 4.99 16.51
CA ASP A 66 0.58 5.76 15.43
C ASP A 66 0.42 5.03 14.09
N CYS A 67 -0.63 5.34 13.33
CA CYS A 67 -0.87 4.75 12.01
C CYS A 67 0.12 5.25 10.94
N GLN A 68 1.09 6.09 11.30
CA GLN A 68 2.20 6.48 10.42
C GLN A 68 3.45 5.61 10.63
N ASP A 69 3.42 4.66 11.57
CA ASP A 69 4.51 3.70 11.74
C ASP A 69 4.49 2.66 10.61
N PRO A 70 5.50 2.64 9.73
CA PRO A 70 5.53 1.71 8.62
C PRO A 70 5.68 0.28 9.16
N ARG A 71 4.63 -0.53 9.01
CA ARG A 71 4.75 -1.97 9.33
C ARG A 71 5.85 -2.58 8.50
N GLU A 72 6.55 -3.54 9.10
CA GLU A 72 7.57 -4.32 8.40
C GLU A 72 6.94 -5.07 7.22
N ILE A 73 7.47 -4.84 6.01
CA ILE A 73 7.01 -5.53 4.81
C ILE A 73 7.59 -6.96 4.85
N PRO A 74 6.76 -8.02 4.77
CA PRO A 74 7.26 -9.39 4.73
C PRO A 74 8.17 -9.64 3.51
N ALA A 75 8.84 -10.79 3.47
CA ALA A 75 9.54 -11.20 2.25
C ALA A 75 8.54 -11.47 1.12
N ALA A 76 8.94 -11.22 -0.13
CA ALA A 76 8.10 -11.49 -1.29
C ALA A 76 7.71 -12.98 -1.38
N PRO A 77 6.45 -13.30 -1.74
CA PRO A 77 5.97 -14.68 -1.81
C PRO A 77 6.54 -15.45 -3.00
N VAL A 78 7.00 -14.76 -4.05
CA VAL A 78 7.49 -15.35 -5.31
C VAL A 78 8.81 -14.69 -5.75
N ASP A 79 9.76 -15.49 -6.24
CA ASP A 79 11.00 -14.99 -6.85
C ASP A 79 10.77 -14.62 -8.33
N CYS A 80 10.87 -13.33 -8.62
CA CYS A 80 10.70 -12.76 -9.96
C CYS A 80 12.02 -12.26 -10.57
N SER A 81 13.18 -12.63 -10.01
CA SER A 81 14.49 -12.10 -10.43
C SER A 81 14.88 -12.42 -11.88
N GLY A 82 14.30 -13.47 -12.47
CA GLY A 82 14.50 -13.87 -13.87
C GLY A 82 13.35 -13.51 -14.83
N VAL A 83 12.34 -12.77 -14.37
CA VAL A 83 11.14 -12.47 -15.16
C VAL A 83 11.28 -11.11 -15.83
N ASP A 84 11.17 -11.08 -17.16
CA ASP A 84 11.28 -9.87 -18.00
C ASP A 84 10.21 -9.77 -19.10
N GLY A 85 9.19 -10.64 -19.06
CA GLY A 85 8.14 -10.67 -20.08
C GLY A 85 7.33 -9.37 -20.15
N THR A 86 6.93 -9.00 -21.35
CA THR A 86 6.05 -7.85 -21.60
C THR A 86 4.82 -8.31 -22.37
N LEU A 87 3.64 -8.02 -21.84
CA LEU A 87 2.38 -8.11 -22.57
C LEU A 87 2.11 -6.76 -23.25
N ASP A 88 2.18 -6.75 -24.58
CA ASP A 88 1.79 -5.58 -25.37
C ASP A 88 0.27 -5.57 -25.57
N GLY A 89 -0.41 -4.64 -24.90
CA GLY A 89 -1.86 -4.55 -24.86
C GLY A 89 -2.43 -4.86 -23.49
N SER A 90 -3.71 -5.22 -23.46
CA SER A 90 -4.47 -5.47 -22.22
C SER A 90 -4.72 -6.95 -22.02
N ALA A 91 -4.72 -7.39 -20.77
CA ALA A 91 -5.26 -8.68 -20.36
C ALA A 91 -6.71 -8.49 -19.92
N ILE A 92 -7.63 -9.24 -20.51
CA ILE A 92 -9.05 -9.26 -20.16
C ILE A 92 -9.36 -10.72 -19.84
N ILE A 93 -9.70 -10.98 -18.58
CA ILE A 93 -10.06 -12.29 -18.06
C ILE A 93 -11.43 -12.12 -17.43
N GLU A 94 -12.46 -12.63 -18.10
CA GLU A 94 -13.84 -12.53 -17.63
C GLU A 94 -14.54 -13.89 -17.56
N GLU A 95 -15.79 -13.86 -17.10
CA GLU A 95 -16.72 -14.98 -17.16
C GLU A 95 -16.71 -15.63 -18.55
N GLY A 96 -16.47 -16.94 -18.63
CA GLY A 96 -16.47 -17.69 -19.89
C GLY A 96 -15.21 -18.51 -20.17
N GLY A 97 -14.22 -18.47 -19.27
CA GLY A 97 -13.06 -19.37 -19.30
C GLY A 97 -11.85 -18.80 -20.04
N ASP A 98 -11.63 -17.49 -19.97
CA ASP A 98 -10.37 -16.88 -20.37
C ASP A 98 -9.22 -17.48 -19.54
N ASP A 99 -8.10 -17.79 -20.20
CA ASP A 99 -6.95 -18.40 -19.55
C ASP A 99 -6.10 -17.33 -18.83
N PRO A 100 -6.05 -17.33 -17.49
CA PRO A 100 -5.27 -16.35 -16.74
C PRO A 100 -3.76 -16.52 -16.95
N SER A 101 -3.31 -17.64 -17.52
CA SER A 101 -1.88 -17.92 -17.74
C SER A 101 -1.22 -16.93 -18.71
N ILE A 102 -1.99 -16.08 -19.42
CA ILE A 102 -1.45 -15.01 -20.27
C ILE A 102 -0.57 -14.01 -19.49
N LEU A 103 -0.75 -13.93 -18.17
CA LEU A 103 0.04 -13.06 -17.29
C LEU A 103 1.19 -13.80 -16.57
N GLU A 104 1.34 -15.11 -16.76
CA GLU A 104 2.45 -15.86 -16.18
C GLU A 104 3.79 -15.42 -16.81
N GLY A 105 4.78 -15.12 -15.96
CA GLY A 105 6.09 -14.66 -16.43
C GLY A 105 6.06 -13.27 -17.08
N ILE A 106 4.99 -12.49 -16.87
CA ILE A 106 4.92 -11.10 -17.31
C ILE A 106 5.37 -10.17 -16.18
N ARG A 107 6.22 -9.21 -16.54
CA ARG A 107 6.70 -8.13 -15.68
C ARG A 107 5.99 -6.81 -15.97
N VAL A 108 5.68 -6.56 -17.24
CA VAL A 108 5.07 -5.30 -17.69
C VAL A 108 3.86 -5.58 -18.57
N VAL A 109 2.74 -4.95 -18.26
CA VAL A 109 1.55 -4.89 -19.14
C VAL A 109 1.43 -3.46 -19.66
N THR A 110 1.55 -3.26 -20.97
CA THR A 110 1.52 -1.89 -21.54
C THR A 110 0.10 -1.29 -21.53
N GLY A 111 -0.92 -2.13 -21.57
CA GLY A 111 -2.33 -1.77 -21.44
C GLY A 111 -2.87 -1.99 -20.03
N SER A 112 -4.12 -2.45 -19.96
CA SER A 112 -4.86 -2.66 -18.70
C SER A 112 -4.97 -4.13 -18.33
N ILE A 113 -5.22 -4.42 -17.07
CA ILE A 113 -5.63 -5.74 -16.58
C ILE A 113 -7.08 -5.63 -16.12
N GLN A 114 -7.95 -6.49 -16.65
CA GLN A 114 -9.34 -6.61 -16.23
C GLN A 114 -9.60 -8.04 -15.80
N LEU A 115 -9.98 -8.24 -14.54
CA LEU A 115 -10.37 -9.52 -13.95
C LEU A 115 -11.80 -9.37 -13.44
N ASN A 116 -12.79 -9.76 -14.25
CA ASN A 116 -14.19 -9.46 -13.95
C ASN A 116 -15.06 -10.72 -13.96
N ARG A 117 -15.86 -10.97 -12.92
CA ARG A 117 -16.82 -12.10 -12.94
C ARG A 117 -16.15 -13.45 -13.16
N THR A 118 -15.03 -13.70 -12.49
CA THR A 118 -14.26 -14.95 -12.62
C THR A 118 -14.47 -15.88 -11.43
N ASP A 119 -14.19 -17.17 -11.63
CA ASP A 119 -14.14 -18.18 -10.57
C ASP A 119 -12.74 -18.25 -9.90
N LEU A 120 -11.90 -17.24 -10.08
CA LEU A 120 -10.55 -17.19 -9.50
C LEU A 120 -10.64 -17.09 -7.98
N THR A 121 -9.78 -17.84 -7.29
CA THR A 121 -9.67 -17.80 -5.82
C THR A 121 -8.45 -17.02 -5.32
N ASN A 122 -7.48 -16.80 -6.21
CA ASN A 122 -6.24 -16.04 -6.00
C ASN A 122 -5.76 -15.45 -7.34
N LEU A 123 -4.67 -14.67 -7.29
CA LEU A 123 -4.07 -13.97 -8.42
C LEU A 123 -2.63 -14.41 -8.73
N ASP A 124 -2.21 -15.59 -8.26
CA ASP A 124 -0.79 -16.00 -8.24
C ASP A 124 -0.15 -16.01 -9.63
N PHE A 125 -0.95 -16.21 -10.68
CA PHE A 125 -0.53 -16.17 -12.08
C PHE A 125 0.10 -14.83 -12.50
N MET A 126 -0.17 -13.73 -11.78
CA MET A 126 0.42 -12.42 -12.04
C MET A 126 1.43 -11.95 -10.98
N ALA A 127 1.92 -12.85 -10.12
CA ALA A 127 2.83 -12.54 -9.00
C ALA A 127 4.09 -11.73 -9.36
N CYS A 128 4.50 -11.74 -10.64
CA CYS A 128 5.67 -11.02 -11.13
C CYS A 128 5.36 -9.74 -11.92
N VAL A 129 4.09 -9.40 -12.12
CA VAL A 129 3.70 -8.14 -12.77
C VAL A 129 4.09 -6.98 -11.86
N GLN A 130 4.91 -6.07 -12.38
CA GLN A 130 5.41 -4.91 -11.65
C GLN A 130 4.80 -3.59 -12.12
N GLU A 131 4.43 -3.52 -13.38
CA GLU A 131 3.92 -2.30 -14.01
C GLU A 131 2.73 -2.64 -14.90
N VAL A 132 1.65 -1.87 -14.71
CA VAL A 132 0.48 -1.86 -15.60
C VAL A 132 0.32 -0.43 -16.11
N GLY A 133 0.53 -0.23 -17.41
CA GLY A 133 0.47 1.11 -18.03
C GLY A 133 -0.93 1.71 -18.07
N GLY A 134 -1.96 0.88 -17.98
CA GLY A 134 -3.37 1.27 -17.92
C GLY A 134 -3.99 1.08 -16.54
N GLU A 135 -5.22 0.60 -16.56
CA GLU A 135 -6.03 0.34 -15.38
C GLU A 135 -5.80 -1.09 -14.88
N VAL A 136 -5.89 -1.29 -13.57
CA VAL A 136 -6.14 -2.60 -12.97
C VAL A 136 -7.56 -2.58 -12.44
N ASN A 137 -8.44 -3.41 -13.02
CA ASN A 137 -9.83 -3.55 -12.60
C ASN A 137 -10.07 -5.00 -12.16
N ILE A 138 -10.44 -5.18 -10.89
CA ILE A 138 -10.76 -6.47 -10.29
C ILE A 138 -12.18 -6.34 -9.71
N TYR A 139 -13.14 -6.84 -10.46
CA TYR A 139 -14.55 -6.57 -10.24
C TYR A 139 -15.39 -7.86 -10.16
N ASP A 140 -16.27 -7.96 -9.17
CA ASP A 140 -17.28 -9.03 -9.12
C ASP A 140 -16.67 -10.44 -9.16
N ASN A 141 -15.57 -10.68 -8.41
CA ASN A 141 -14.96 -12.01 -8.27
C ASN A 141 -15.32 -12.59 -6.90
N ASP A 142 -16.53 -13.14 -6.80
CA ASP A 142 -17.11 -13.67 -5.56
C ASP A 142 -16.29 -14.79 -4.90
N MET A 143 -15.42 -15.47 -5.65
CA MET A 143 -14.58 -16.55 -5.12
C MET A 143 -13.18 -16.09 -4.73
N LEU A 144 -12.81 -14.84 -5.01
CA LEU A 144 -11.47 -14.30 -4.78
C LEU A 144 -11.24 -14.08 -3.28
N THR A 145 -10.31 -14.83 -2.72
CA THR A 145 -10.02 -14.82 -1.26
C THR A 145 -8.66 -14.24 -0.92
N ASN A 146 -7.80 -14.00 -1.91
CA ASN A 146 -6.44 -13.53 -1.71
C ASN A 146 -5.95 -12.70 -2.91
N VAL A 147 -5.18 -11.66 -2.64
CA VAL A 147 -4.56 -10.75 -3.62
C VAL A 147 -3.02 -10.78 -3.63
N ASP A 148 -2.38 -11.78 -3.01
CA ASP A 148 -0.91 -11.96 -2.95
C ASP A 148 -0.22 -11.92 -4.32
N GLY A 149 -0.93 -12.30 -5.39
CA GLY A 149 -0.45 -12.15 -6.76
C GLY A 149 -0.17 -10.71 -7.20
N LEU A 150 -0.59 -9.71 -6.43
CA LEU A 150 -0.32 -8.29 -6.70
C LEU A 150 0.94 -7.79 -5.99
N TRP A 151 1.68 -8.66 -5.30
CA TRP A 151 2.80 -8.28 -4.43
C TRP A 151 3.87 -7.45 -5.15
N SER A 152 4.24 -7.86 -6.36
CA SER A 152 5.30 -7.22 -7.12
C SER A 152 4.86 -5.92 -7.79
N LEU A 153 3.57 -5.59 -7.77
CA LEU A 153 3.04 -4.41 -8.43
C LEU A 153 3.57 -3.16 -7.74
N THR A 154 4.16 -2.27 -8.53
CA THR A 154 4.76 -1.01 -8.06
C THR A 154 4.07 0.21 -8.65
N MET A 155 3.53 0.06 -9.87
CA MET A 155 2.98 1.15 -10.66
C MET A 155 1.69 0.74 -11.38
N ILE A 156 0.69 1.60 -11.26
CA ILE A 156 -0.57 1.56 -12.02
C ILE A 156 -0.71 2.89 -12.75
N GLY A 157 -0.80 2.82 -14.07
CA GLY A 157 -0.77 4.00 -14.93
C GLY A 157 -2.01 4.86 -14.81
N THR A 158 -3.18 4.25 -14.64
CA THR A 158 -4.45 4.97 -14.53
C THR A 158 -5.18 4.58 -13.25
N HIS A 159 -6.28 3.84 -13.34
CA HIS A 159 -7.16 3.54 -12.22
C HIS A 159 -6.78 2.21 -11.58
N PHE A 160 -6.97 2.13 -10.26
CA PHE A 160 -7.06 0.87 -9.56
C PHE A 160 -8.46 0.72 -9.00
N VAL A 161 -9.21 -0.24 -9.55
CA VAL A 161 -10.58 -0.52 -9.15
C VAL A 161 -10.62 -1.93 -8.56
N PHE A 162 -11.12 -2.02 -7.33
CA PHE A 162 -11.29 -3.25 -6.59
C PHE A 162 -12.68 -3.27 -5.94
N SER A 163 -13.65 -3.88 -6.60
CA SER A 163 -15.06 -3.74 -6.21
C SER A 163 -15.83 -5.05 -6.34
N GLU A 164 -16.80 -5.26 -5.45
CA GLU A 164 -17.69 -6.44 -5.51
C GLU A 164 -16.96 -7.78 -5.39
N ASN A 165 -15.82 -7.85 -4.68
CA ASN A 165 -15.13 -9.10 -4.40
C ASN A 165 -15.54 -9.61 -3.01
N SER A 166 -16.68 -10.31 -2.94
CA SER A 166 -17.41 -10.56 -1.70
C SER A 166 -16.72 -11.50 -0.70
N ALA A 167 -15.78 -12.34 -1.15
CA ALA A 167 -15.08 -13.31 -0.29
C ALA A 167 -13.71 -12.82 0.24
N LEU A 168 -13.19 -11.68 -0.22
CA LEU A 168 -11.90 -11.18 0.23
C LEU A 168 -12.01 -10.59 1.65
N VAL A 169 -11.20 -11.11 2.57
CA VAL A 169 -11.23 -10.70 4.00
C VAL A 169 -10.19 -9.63 4.30
N ASP A 170 -8.99 -9.74 3.75
CA ASP A 170 -7.91 -8.79 3.91
C ASP A 170 -7.33 -8.38 2.56
N PHE A 171 -6.76 -7.18 2.53
CA PHE A 171 -6.10 -6.64 1.36
C PHE A 171 -4.65 -6.35 1.72
N ASP A 172 -3.81 -7.37 1.86
CA ASP A 172 -2.42 -7.27 2.34
C ASP A 172 -1.35 -7.49 1.25
N GLY A 173 -1.69 -8.19 0.17
CA GLY A 173 -0.80 -8.58 -0.92
C GLY A 173 -0.26 -7.47 -1.85
N MET A 174 -0.24 -6.19 -1.44
CA MET A 174 0.20 -5.07 -2.31
C MET A 174 1.22 -4.08 -1.69
N PRO A 175 2.23 -4.55 -0.94
CA PRO A 175 3.11 -3.67 -0.15
C PRO A 175 3.96 -2.69 -0.97
N ASN A 176 4.12 -2.92 -2.28
CA ASN A 176 5.09 -2.20 -3.11
C ASN A 176 4.50 -1.10 -4.02
N VAL A 177 3.17 -0.96 -4.10
CA VAL A 177 2.56 0.10 -4.92
C VAL A 177 2.88 1.46 -4.31
N GLN A 178 3.55 2.33 -5.07
CA GLN A 178 3.97 3.64 -4.58
C GLN A 178 3.03 4.77 -5.02
N VAL A 179 2.54 4.70 -6.26
CA VAL A 179 1.71 5.73 -6.88
C VAL A 179 0.66 5.09 -7.77
N ILE A 180 -0.57 5.60 -7.68
CA ILE A 180 -1.67 5.28 -8.60
C ILE A 180 -1.94 6.49 -9.50
N GLY A 181 -1.90 6.25 -10.81
CA GLY A 181 -2.18 7.27 -11.82
C GLY A 181 -0.96 7.96 -12.39
N THR A 182 0.07 7.22 -12.84
CA THR A 182 1.28 7.81 -13.41
C THR A 182 1.09 8.43 -14.81
N SER A 183 -0.10 8.30 -15.40
CA SER A 183 -0.46 8.96 -16.66
C SER A 183 -0.32 10.47 -16.59
N GLU A 184 0.38 11.06 -17.56
CA GLU A 184 0.57 12.51 -17.66
C GLU A 184 -0.70 13.26 -18.11
N THR A 185 -1.73 12.53 -18.53
CA THR A 185 -2.96 13.11 -19.05
C THR A 185 -4.01 13.22 -17.96
N ALA A 186 -4.58 14.42 -17.78
CA ALA A 186 -5.58 14.67 -16.74
C ALA A 186 -6.85 13.81 -16.90
N GLU A 187 -7.16 13.36 -18.13
CA GLU A 187 -8.28 12.46 -18.41
C GLU A 187 -8.13 11.09 -17.73
N PHE A 188 -6.89 10.61 -17.62
CA PHE A 188 -6.57 9.31 -17.02
C PHE A 188 -5.90 9.44 -15.65
N ALA A 189 -6.15 10.55 -14.94
CA ALA A 189 -5.64 10.75 -13.60
C ALA A 189 -6.14 9.63 -12.67
N GLY A 190 -5.21 8.98 -11.98
CA GLY A 190 -5.49 7.69 -11.34
C GLY A 190 -6.39 7.76 -10.13
N ASN A 191 -7.41 6.91 -10.15
CA ASN A 191 -8.35 6.76 -9.06
C ASN A 191 -8.03 5.46 -8.33
N LEU A 192 -8.06 5.48 -6.99
CA LEU A 192 -8.14 4.27 -6.18
C LEU A 192 -9.58 4.10 -5.73
N ILE A 193 -10.23 3.00 -6.13
CA ILE A 193 -11.63 2.73 -5.86
C ILE A 193 -11.75 1.36 -5.20
N MET A 194 -12.20 1.33 -3.94
CA MET A 194 -12.47 0.10 -3.19
C MET A 194 -13.90 0.11 -2.65
N LYS A 195 -14.79 -0.68 -3.25
CA LYS A 195 -16.22 -0.64 -2.91
C LYS A 195 -16.91 -1.98 -2.85
N ASN A 196 -17.96 -2.08 -2.03
CA ASN A 196 -18.85 -3.23 -2.01
C ASN A 196 -18.10 -4.57 -1.79
N ASN A 197 -17.04 -4.60 -0.98
CA ASN A 197 -16.36 -5.85 -0.64
C ASN A 197 -16.90 -6.30 0.73
N ASP A 198 -17.89 -7.18 0.71
CA ASP A 198 -18.74 -7.50 1.88
C ASP A 198 -17.99 -8.14 3.05
N ALA A 199 -16.95 -8.94 2.76
CA ALA A 199 -16.13 -9.59 3.77
C ALA A 199 -14.85 -8.81 4.13
N LEU A 200 -14.56 -7.69 3.47
CA LEU A 200 -13.29 -6.99 3.64
C LEU A 200 -13.20 -6.33 5.02
N GLU A 201 -12.40 -6.91 5.90
CA GLU A 201 -12.18 -6.46 7.27
C GLU A 201 -11.05 -5.44 7.39
N THR A 202 -10.01 -5.56 6.56
CA THR A 202 -8.81 -4.69 6.65
C THR A 202 -8.21 -4.32 5.30
N ILE A 203 -7.72 -3.08 5.19
CA ILE A 203 -6.85 -2.63 4.10
C ILE A 203 -5.46 -2.36 4.70
N SER A 204 -4.60 -3.38 4.66
CA SER A 204 -3.26 -3.33 5.23
C SER A 204 -2.17 -3.22 4.15
N GLY A 205 -2.44 -3.56 2.91
CA GLY A 205 -1.42 -3.81 1.88
C GLY A 205 -0.74 -2.57 1.32
N PHE A 206 -1.28 -1.36 1.47
CA PHE A 206 -0.75 -0.17 0.79
C PHE A 206 0.42 0.56 1.49
N HIS A 207 1.27 -0.16 2.22
CA HIS A 207 2.32 0.45 3.06
C HIS A 207 3.23 1.44 2.32
N SER A 208 3.54 1.18 1.04
CA SER A 208 4.39 2.06 0.22
C SER A 208 3.63 3.14 -0.54
N LEU A 209 2.29 3.17 -0.49
CA LEU A 209 1.48 4.07 -1.30
C LEU A 209 1.62 5.51 -0.78
N VAL A 210 2.32 6.34 -1.54
CA VAL A 210 2.56 7.75 -1.20
C VAL A 210 1.50 8.65 -1.83
N GLY A 211 0.95 8.29 -3.01
CA GLY A 211 0.05 9.17 -3.73
C GLY A 211 -1.00 8.49 -4.60
N VAL A 212 -2.20 9.06 -4.57
CA VAL A 212 -3.29 8.81 -5.54
C VAL A 212 -3.50 10.10 -6.32
N ASN A 213 -3.21 10.09 -7.62
CA ASN A 213 -3.15 11.31 -8.42
C ASN A 213 -4.52 11.94 -8.71
N ASN A 214 -5.62 11.24 -8.43
CA ASN A 214 -6.99 11.77 -8.55
C ASN A 214 -7.82 11.44 -7.31
N ASN A 215 -8.84 10.60 -7.41
CA ASN A 215 -9.75 10.31 -6.31
C ASN A 215 -9.35 9.05 -5.56
N LEU A 216 -9.35 9.11 -4.23
CA LEU A 216 -9.36 7.93 -3.36
C LEU A 216 -10.77 7.74 -2.85
N THR A 217 -11.37 6.59 -3.14
CA THR A 217 -12.72 6.26 -2.73
C THR A 217 -12.78 4.87 -2.08
N ILE A 218 -13.15 4.81 -0.80
CA ILE A 218 -13.37 3.57 -0.05
C ILE A 218 -14.79 3.60 0.50
N GLN A 219 -15.69 2.82 -0.07
CA GLN A 219 -17.11 2.93 0.26
C GLN A 219 -17.85 1.62 0.35
N THR A 220 -18.81 1.53 1.27
CA THR A 220 -19.71 0.37 1.36
C THR A 220 -18.95 -0.94 1.57
N ASN A 221 -17.97 -0.95 2.47
CA ASN A 221 -17.33 -2.17 2.96
C ASN A 221 -17.84 -2.39 4.40
N PRO A 222 -18.91 -3.18 4.60
CA PRO A 222 -19.72 -3.15 5.81
C PRO A 222 -18.98 -3.62 7.06
N VAL A 223 -17.99 -4.50 6.91
CA VAL A 223 -17.20 -5.07 8.02
C VAL A 223 -15.78 -4.51 8.10
N LEU A 224 -15.44 -3.52 7.25
CA LEU A 224 -14.11 -2.90 7.26
C LEU A 224 -13.89 -2.18 8.58
N THR A 225 -12.85 -2.57 9.30
CA THR A 225 -12.51 -2.02 10.62
C THR A 225 -11.22 -1.21 10.62
N ASN A 226 -10.33 -1.43 9.65
CA ASN A 226 -8.97 -0.88 9.66
C ASN A 226 -8.47 -0.56 8.25
N ILE A 227 -7.85 0.62 8.09
CA ILE A 227 -7.23 1.06 6.83
C ILE A 227 -5.77 1.56 7.03
N ASP A 228 -5.11 1.11 8.08
CA ASP A 228 -3.79 1.62 8.48
C ASP A 228 -2.70 1.30 7.44
N GLY A 229 -2.96 0.38 6.51
CA GLY A 229 -2.11 0.20 5.33
C GLY A 229 -1.92 1.49 4.52
N LEU A 230 -2.85 2.45 4.62
CA LEU A 230 -2.77 3.76 3.96
C LEU A 230 -1.97 4.81 4.76
N GLY A 231 -1.33 4.45 5.87
CA GLY A 231 -0.53 5.36 6.71
C GLY A 231 0.60 6.11 5.99
N GLY A 232 1.09 5.53 4.88
CA GLY A 232 2.09 6.12 4.00
C GLY A 232 1.56 7.22 3.06
N LEU A 233 0.24 7.39 2.94
CA LEU A 233 -0.37 8.29 1.99
C LEU A 233 -0.06 9.76 2.32
N ARG A 234 0.40 10.51 1.31
CA ARG A 234 0.77 11.93 1.42
C ARG A 234 0.01 12.82 0.44
N VAL A 235 -0.47 12.26 -0.67
CA VAL A 235 -1.09 13.01 -1.76
C VAL A 235 -2.40 12.35 -2.20
N VAL A 236 -3.48 13.15 -2.23
CA VAL A 236 -4.73 12.82 -2.94
C VAL A 236 -5.06 13.99 -3.85
N GLY A 237 -5.05 13.76 -5.16
CA GLY A 237 -5.10 14.83 -6.15
C GLY A 237 -6.42 15.60 -6.19
N ASN A 238 -7.53 14.96 -5.82
CA ASN A 238 -8.85 15.57 -5.94
C ASN A 238 -9.77 15.22 -4.75
N ILE A 239 -10.49 14.10 -4.81
CA ILE A 239 -11.47 13.72 -3.78
C ILE A 239 -10.92 12.59 -2.90
N LEU A 240 -11.01 12.76 -1.58
CA LEU A 240 -10.96 11.67 -0.62
C LEU A 240 -12.39 11.40 -0.14
N ALA A 241 -12.92 10.21 -0.43
CA ALA A 241 -14.23 9.78 0.00
C ALA A 241 -14.14 8.40 0.67
N ILE A 242 -14.00 8.40 1.99
CA ILE A 242 -14.00 7.18 2.81
C ILE A 242 -15.34 7.16 3.54
N THR A 243 -16.38 6.57 2.96
CA THR A 243 -17.75 6.77 3.46
C THR A 243 -18.56 5.49 3.45
N ALA A 244 -19.55 5.36 4.33
CA ALA A 244 -20.42 4.19 4.40
C ALA A 244 -19.66 2.89 4.71
N ASN A 245 -18.65 2.95 5.59
CA ASN A 245 -17.98 1.79 6.15
C ASN A 245 -18.34 1.73 7.66
N PRO A 246 -19.52 1.20 8.02
CA PRO A 246 -20.13 1.39 9.34
C PRO A 246 -19.36 0.80 10.52
N MET A 247 -18.37 -0.08 10.29
CA MET A 247 -17.47 -0.62 11.33
C MET A 247 -16.08 0.03 11.34
N LEU A 248 -15.81 0.95 10.41
CA LEU A 248 -14.52 1.62 10.31
C LEU A 248 -14.49 2.80 11.28
N CYS A 249 -13.57 2.77 12.23
CA CYS A 249 -13.42 3.86 13.19
C CYS A 249 -13.04 5.17 12.52
N LEU A 250 -13.74 6.25 12.87
CA LEU A 250 -13.43 7.58 12.36
C LEU A 250 -12.04 8.04 12.80
N SER A 251 -11.53 7.59 13.95
CA SER A 251 -10.14 7.81 14.37
C SER A 251 -9.11 7.19 13.41
N SER A 252 -9.35 6.00 12.86
CA SER A 252 -8.44 5.40 11.84
C SER A 252 -8.44 6.24 10.56
N VAL A 253 -9.62 6.69 10.12
CA VAL A 253 -9.74 7.60 8.96
C VAL A 253 -9.02 8.92 9.20
N ASN A 254 -9.21 9.52 10.38
CA ASN A 254 -8.53 10.76 10.75
C ASN A 254 -7.02 10.56 10.82
N CYS A 255 -6.56 9.41 11.33
CA CYS A 255 -5.15 9.07 11.44
C CYS A 255 -4.47 9.07 10.07
N VAL A 256 -5.04 8.36 9.09
CA VAL A 256 -4.56 8.40 7.68
C VAL A 256 -4.59 9.83 7.15
N GLY A 257 -5.67 10.58 7.43
CA GLY A 257 -5.83 11.97 7.00
C GLY A 257 -4.73 12.91 7.51
N THR A 258 -4.15 12.68 8.69
CA THR A 258 -3.05 13.51 9.22
C THR A 258 -1.76 13.41 8.40
N GLY A 259 -1.57 12.30 7.66
CA GLY A 259 -0.41 12.12 6.79
C GLY A 259 -0.54 12.88 5.46
N ILE A 260 -1.75 13.24 5.04
CA ILE A 260 -1.97 13.85 3.73
C ILE A 260 -1.58 15.33 3.79
N VAL A 261 -0.55 15.69 3.01
CA VAL A 261 0.00 17.04 2.94
C VAL A 261 -0.39 17.77 1.65
N MET A 262 -0.96 17.05 0.68
CA MET A 262 -1.52 17.63 -0.54
C MET A 262 -2.92 17.09 -0.83
N PRO A 263 -3.94 17.97 -0.90
CA PRO A 263 -3.87 19.42 -0.66
C PRO A 263 -3.53 19.75 0.81
N ALA A 264 -2.92 20.91 1.05
CA ALA A 264 -2.48 21.34 2.39
C ALA A 264 -3.64 21.54 3.39
N THR A 265 -4.85 21.77 2.87
CA THR A 265 -6.09 21.84 3.64
C THR A 265 -7.12 20.92 2.99
N PRO A 266 -7.77 20.00 3.73
CA PRO A 266 -8.86 19.18 3.22
C PRO A 266 -9.96 20.05 2.60
N PRO A 267 -10.30 19.88 1.31
CA PRO A 267 -11.40 20.59 0.66
C PRO A 267 -12.77 20.08 1.13
N ASP A 268 -13.82 20.90 0.94
CA ASP A 268 -15.21 20.52 1.25
C ASP A 268 -15.73 19.30 0.46
N SER A 269 -15.06 18.93 -0.63
CA SER A 269 -15.38 17.73 -1.42
C SER A 269 -14.97 16.44 -0.73
N TRP A 270 -14.13 16.50 0.31
CA TRP A 270 -13.73 15.32 1.07
C TRP A 270 -14.84 14.89 2.02
N SER A 271 -15.01 13.58 2.18
CA SER A 271 -16.08 13.03 3.01
C SER A 271 -15.63 11.79 3.77
N THR A 272 -16.00 11.76 5.05
CA THR A 272 -15.79 10.65 5.98
C THR A 272 -17.12 10.16 6.59
N GLN A 273 -18.24 10.51 5.96
CA GLN A 273 -19.58 10.24 6.49
C GLN A 273 -19.92 8.75 6.55
N ALA A 274 -20.80 8.38 7.49
CA ALA A 274 -21.30 7.02 7.65
C ALA A 274 -20.21 5.96 7.91
N ASN A 275 -19.11 6.37 8.54
CA ASN A 275 -18.19 5.48 9.26
C ASN A 275 -18.60 5.43 10.75
N ASP A 276 -17.99 4.56 11.56
CA ASP A 276 -18.26 4.47 13.00
C ASP A 276 -17.71 5.71 13.72
N PRO A 277 -18.55 6.57 14.32
CA PRO A 277 -18.11 7.76 15.04
C PRO A 277 -17.88 7.50 16.55
N SER A 278 -18.16 6.28 17.04
CA SER A 278 -17.98 5.91 18.45
C SER A 278 -16.53 5.63 18.80
N CYS A 279 -15.74 5.38 17.76
CA CYS A 279 -14.30 5.47 17.67
C CYS A 279 -13.95 6.38 16.48
#